data_AF-A0A3A4IV65-F1
#
_entry.id   AF-A0A3A4IV65-F1
#
_cell.length_a   1.000
_cell.length_b   1.000
_cell.length_c   1.000
_cell.angle_alpha   90.00
_cell.angle_beta   90.00
_cell.angle_gamma   90.00
#
_symmetry.space_group_name_H-M   'P 1'
#
loop_
_entity.id
_entity.type
_entity.pdbx_description
1 polymer ?
#
loop_
_entity_poly.entity_id
_entity_poly.type
_entity_poly.pdbx_seq_one_letter_code
_entity_poly.pdbx_strand_id
1 'polypeptide(L)' 'VLTNAVGAVSEFIDDGQNGFVAATEAEYLLKLKSLAADPDLRKRLGQAARQQVFQKFNWEAVIKEYLKIYESLVH' A
#
# COMPACT_ATOMS: atom_id res chain seq x y z
N VAL A 1 7.55 2.34 -1.52
CA VAL A 1 7.37 3.56 -0.70
C VAL A 1 7.94 3.30 0.69
N LEU A 2 8.55 4.29 1.33
CA LEU A 2 8.92 4.31 2.75
C LEU A 2 8.26 5.57 3.35
N THR A 3 7.41 5.41 4.36
CA THR A 3 6.56 6.48 4.91
C THR A 3 6.32 6.29 6.41
N ASN A 4 5.51 7.16 7.03
CA ASN A 4 5.02 7.03 8.41
C ASN A 4 3.59 6.46 8.49
N ALA A 5 3.14 6.09 9.69
CA ALA A 5 1.81 5.55 9.96
C ALA A 5 0.76 6.67 10.18
N VAL A 6 0.65 7.62 9.26
CA VAL A 6 -0.30 8.75 9.37
C VAL A 6 -1.30 8.71 8.22
N GLY A 7 -2.57 9.01 8.52
CA GLY A 7 -3.66 8.99 7.54
C GLY A 7 -4.00 7.58 7.09
N ALA A 8 -4.34 7.42 5.81
CA ALA A 8 -4.78 6.16 5.22
C ALA A 8 -3.63 5.18 4.89
N VAL A 9 -2.41 5.42 5.35
CA VAL A 9 -1.25 4.56 5.02
C VAL A 9 -1.50 3.11 5.43
N SER A 10 -2.10 2.88 6.60
CA SER A 10 -2.42 1.52 7.09
C SER A 10 -3.47 0.79 6.25
N GLU A 11 -4.22 1.50 5.40
CA GLU A 11 -5.21 0.88 4.51
C GLU A 11 -4.55 0.25 3.27
N PHE A 12 -3.35 0.72 2.90
CA PHE A 12 -2.70 0.38 1.63
C PHE A 12 -1.25 -0.09 1.77
N ILE A 13 -0.59 0.09 2.91
CA ILE A 13 0.80 -0.33 3.11
C ILE A 13 0.88 -1.33 4.26
N ASP A 14 1.28 -2.55 3.89
CA ASP A 14 1.68 -3.63 4.78
C ASP A 14 3.21 -3.61 4.91
N ASP A 15 3.71 -3.24 6.09
CA ASP A 15 5.15 -3.04 6.35
C ASP A 15 5.98 -4.27 5.94
N GLY A 16 6.97 -4.06 5.08
CA GLY A 16 7.86 -5.11 4.55
C GLY A 16 7.27 -5.99 3.43
N GLN A 17 5.98 -5.83 3.10
CA GLN A 17 5.32 -6.60 2.04
C GLN A 17 5.19 -5.82 0.74
N ASN A 18 4.62 -4.62 0.80
CA ASN A 18 4.36 -3.75 -0.36
C ASN A 18 4.93 -2.34 -0.19
N GLY A 19 5.67 -2.11 0.88
CA GLY A 19 6.25 -0.84 1.25
C GLY A 19 6.87 -0.94 2.63
N PHE A 20 7.22 0.22 3.18
CA PHE A 20 7.73 0.31 4.54
C PHE A 20 7.08 1.45 5.30
N VAL A 21 6.83 1.23 6.57
CA VAL A 21 6.31 2.20 7.53
C VAL A 21 7.31 2.37 8.66
N ALA A 22 7.78 3.59 8.92
CA ALA A 22 8.71 3.92 9.99
C ALA A 22 8.13 4.97 10.93
N ALA A 23 8.38 4.81 12.23
CA ALA A 23 7.95 5.71 13.29
C ALA A 23 9.08 6.60 13.82
N THR A 24 10.34 6.19 13.63
CA THR A 24 11.52 6.92 14.13
C THR A 24 12.55 7.16 13.03
N GLU A 25 13.40 8.16 13.21
CA GLU A 25 14.51 8.43 12.29
C GLU A 25 15.45 7.22 12.14
N ALA A 26 15.70 6.49 13.22
CA ALA A 26 16.52 5.29 13.21
C ALA A 26 15.92 4.19 12.31
N GLU A 27 14.59 4.01 12.36
CA GLU A 27 13.88 3.08 11.47
C GLU A 27 13.92 3.53 10.02
N TYR A 28 13.75 4.83 9.76
CA TYR A 28 13.90 5.39 8.41
C TYR A 28 15.29 5.08 7.85
N LEU A 29 16.34 5.36 8.64
CA LEU A 29 17.72 5.13 8.22
C LEU A 29 17.98 3.65 7.93
N LEU A 30 17.49 2.75 8.80
CA LEU A 30 17.63 1.30 8.63
C LEU A 30 16.96 0.82 7.34
N LYS A 31 15.69 1.21 7.12
CA LYS A 31 14.91 0.78 5.96
C LYS A 31 15.40 1.42 4.66
N LEU A 32 15.88 2.66 4.70
CA LEU A 32 16.50 3.30 3.55
C LEU A 32 17.81 2.59 3.15
N LYS A 33 18.65 2.21 4.13
CA LYS A 33 19.88 1.46 3.87
C LYS A 33 19.60 0.10 3.24
N SER A 34 18.61 -0.64 3.74
CA SER A 34 18.24 -1.94 3.14
C SER A 34 17.73 -1.77 1.71
N LEU A 35 16.87 -0.77 1.46
CA LEU A 35 16.40 -0.45 0.11
C LEU A 35 17.55 -0.05 -0.82
N ALA A 36 18.54 0.72 -0.35
CA ALA A 36 19.67 1.14 -1.18
C ALA A 36 20.57 -0.04 -1.55
N ALA A 37 20.84 -0.93 -0.59
CA ALA A 37 21.74 -2.06 -0.75
C ALA A 37 21.16 -3.22 -1.59
N ASP A 38 19.84 -3.38 -1.62
CA ASP A 38 19.18 -4.54 -2.23
C ASP A 38 18.20 -4.14 -3.36
N PRO A 39 18.61 -4.23 -4.63
CA PRO A 39 17.74 -4.00 -5.78
C PRO A 39 16.57 -4.99 -5.90
N ASP A 40 16.74 -6.24 -5.48
CA ASP A 40 15.72 -7.27 -5.58
C ASP A 40 14.61 -7.04 -4.54
N LEU A 41 14.98 -6.57 -3.34
CA LEU A 41 14.03 -6.08 -2.35
C LEU A 41 13.16 -4.96 -2.94
N ARG A 42 13.76 -3.96 -3.60
CA ARG A 42 13.00 -2.87 -4.23
C ARG A 42 12.03 -3.40 -5.28
N LYS A 43 12.49 -4.34 -6.11
CA LYS A 43 11.67 -4.96 -7.16
C LYS A 43 10.49 -5.73 -6.57
N ARG A 44 10.73 -6.57 -5.55
CA ARG A 44 9.70 -7.36 -4.86
C ARG A 44 8.64 -6.47 -4.23
N LEU A 45 9.06 -5.47 -3.44
CA LEU A 45 8.12 -4.54 -2.79
C LEU A 45 7.29 -3.76 -3.83
N GLY A 46 7.93 -3.28 -4.91
CA GLY A 46 7.25 -2.56 -5.98
C GLY A 46 6.22 -3.41 -6.72
N GLN A 47 6.56 -4.67 -7.01
CA GLN A 47 5.64 -5.63 -7.64
C GLN A 47 4.45 -5.94 -6.74
N ALA A 48 4.68 -6.21 -5.46
CA ALA A 48 3.60 -6.47 -4.51
C ALA A 48 2.67 -5.25 -4.35
N ALA A 49 3.23 -4.05 -4.26
CA ALA A 49 2.45 -2.80 -4.24
C ALA A 49 1.58 -2.64 -5.49
N ARG A 50 2.17 -2.87 -6.68
CA ARG A 50 1.45 -2.76 -7.94
C ARG A 50 0.29 -3.75 -8.02
N GLN A 51 0.53 -4.99 -7.61
CA GLN A 51 -0.49 -6.04 -7.60
C GLN A 51 -1.63 -5.69 -6.65
N GLN A 52 -1.33 -5.25 -5.43
CA GLN A 52 -2.36 -4.90 -4.45
C GLN A 52 -3.22 -3.72 -4.93
N VAL A 53 -2.59 -2.69 -5.51
CA VAL A 53 -3.32 -1.55 -6.09
C VAL A 53 -4.24 -1.99 -7.22
N PHE A 54 -3.75 -2.85 -8.12
CA PHE A 54 -4.56 -3.35 -9.22
C PHE A 54 -5.77 -4.17 -8.73
N GLN A 55 -5.63 -4.92 -7.64
CA GLN A 55 -6.72 -5.72 -7.07
C GLN A 55 -7.77 -4.88 -6.33
N LYS A 56 -7.33 -3.87 -5.56
CA LYS A 56 -8.21 -3.12 -4.65
C LYS A 56 -8.73 -1.79 -5.19
N PHE A 57 -7.98 -1.12 -6.06
CA PHE A 57 -8.26 0.27 -6.47
C PHE A 57 -8.47 0.41 -7.99
N ASN A 58 -8.90 -0.65 -8.66
CA ASN A 58 -9.35 -0.53 -10.05
C ASN A 58 -10.79 0.02 -10.10
N TRP A 59 -11.10 0.73 -11.18
CA TRP A 59 -12.41 1.37 -11.35
C TRP A 59 -13.57 0.38 -11.35
N GLU A 60 -13.38 -0.83 -11.87
CA GLU A 60 -14.42 -1.86 -11.89
C GLU A 60 -14.82 -2.28 -10.48
N ALA A 61 -13.84 -2.51 -9.60
CA ALA A 61 -14.06 -2.85 -8.20
C ALA A 61 -14.74 -1.72 -7.44
N VAL A 62 -14.29 -0.47 -7.65
CA VAL A 62 -14.88 0.71 -7.02
C VAL A 62 -16.33 0.88 -7.46
N ILE A 63 -16.62 0.87 -8.77
CA ILE A 63 -17.99 1.02 -9.29
C ILE A 63 -18.91 -0.07 -8.74
N LYS A 64 -18.42 -1.32 -8.67
CA LYS A 64 -19.21 -2.44 -8.13
C LYS A 64 -19.59 -2.25 -6.66
N GLU A 65 -18.69 -1.72 -5.83
CA GLU A 65 -19.01 -1.40 -4.43
C GLU A 65 -20.00 -0.22 -4.33
N TYR A 66 -19.80 0.83 -5.12
CA TYR A 66 -20.73 1.97 -5.14
C TYR A 66 -22.14 1.58 -5.58
N LEU A 67 -22.28 0.73 -6.61
CA LEU A 67 -23.58 0.25 -7.08
C LEU A 67 -24.35 -0.50 -5.99
N LYS A 68 -23.67 -1.37 -5.22
CA LYS A 68 -24.31 -2.05 -4.07
C LYS A 68 -24.88 -1.07 -3.05
N ILE A 69 -24.15 0.01 -2.79
CA ILE A 69 -24.62 1.07 -1.87
C ILE A 69 -25.87 1.75 -2.46
N TYR A 70 -25.84 2.16 -3.73
CA TYR A 70 -27.01 2.77 -4.37
C TYR A 70 -28.22 1.84 -4.38
N GLU A 71 -28.05 0.56 -4.72
CA GLU A 71 -29.11 -0.44 -4.69
C GLU A 71 -29.71 -0.61 -3.28
N SER A 72 -28.88 -0.54 -2.23
CA SER A 72 -29.35 -0.66 -0.84
C SER A 72 -30.22 0.50 -0.35
N LEU A 73 -30.15 1.65 -1.02
CA LEU A 73 -30.91 2.86 -0.66
C LEU A 73 -32.27 2.95 -1.37
N VAL A 74 -32.52 2.09 -2.37
CA VAL A 74 -33.75 2.08 -3.19
C VAL A 74 -34.72 0.99 -2.69
N HIS A 75 -34.53 0.50 -1.47
CA HIS A 75 -35.45 -0.40 -0.74
C HIS A 75 -35.83 0.24 0.60
#